data_AF-H2C8B9-F1
#
_entry.id   AF-H2C8B9-F1
#
_cell.length_a   1.000
_cell.length_b   1.000
_cell.length_c   1.000
_cell.angle_alpha   90.00
_cell.angle_beta   90.00
_cell.angle_gamma   90.00
#
_symmetry.space_group_name_H-M   'P 1'
#
loop_
_entity.id
_entity.type
_entity.pdbx_description
1 polymer ?
#
loop_
_entity_poly.entity_id
_entity_poly.type
_entity_poly.pdbx_seq_one_letter_code
_entity_poly.pdbx_strand_id
1 'polypeptide(L)'
;MFRVILGIYSDPLQMKELFKDMENVLQNICKPARIGASYICSPSPTSLVTAVFKEREAKPMLLLFMIESENAQEVVRFATEISQRLKSMGIHSSLLSTDETA
;
A
#
# COMPACT_ATOMS: atom_id res chain seq x y z
N MET A 1 11.41 4.41 14.33
CA MET A 1 10.23 4.24 13.46
C MET A 1 10.63 3.37 12.29
N PHE A 2 9.94 2.25 12.09
CA PHE A 2 10.16 1.30 11.01
C PHE A 2 9.21 1.62 9.86
N ARG A 3 9.67 1.42 8.63
CA ARG A 3 8.90 1.70 7.42
C ARG A 3 9.16 0.66 6.35
N VAL A 4 8.08 0.19 5.72
CA VAL A 4 8.09 -0.66 4.54
C VAL A 4 7.24 -0.02 3.46
N ILE A 5 7.69 -0.10 2.22
CA ILE A 5 6.95 0.41 1.06
C ILE A 5 6.75 -0.76 0.10
N LEU A 6 5.48 -1.08 -0.18
CA LEU A 6 5.12 -2.01 -1.24
C LEU A 6 4.71 -1.22 -2.48
N GLY A 7 5.35 -1.51 -3.59
CA GLY A 7 5.03 -0.95 -4.91
C GLY A 7 4.31 -1.96 -5.78
N ILE A 8 3.33 -1.46 -6.54
CA ILE A 8 2.60 -2.24 -7.54
C ILE A 8 2.80 -1.58 -8.89
N TYR A 9 3.34 -2.36 -9.83
CA TYR A 9 3.48 -2.00 -11.23
C TYR A 9 2.48 -2.83 -12.04
N SER A 10 1.38 -2.20 -12.46
CA SER A 10 0.33 -2.83 -13.26
C SER A 10 -0.12 -1.88 -14.36
N ASP A 11 -0.97 -2.37 -15.26
CA ASP A 11 -1.60 -1.48 -16.24
C ASP A 11 -2.54 -0.47 -15.55
N PRO A 12 -2.73 0.74 -16.13
CA PRO A 12 -3.52 1.80 -15.49
C PRO A 12 -4.98 1.42 -15.19
N LEU A 13 -5.57 0.50 -15.93
CA LEU A 13 -6.97 0.09 -15.71
C LEU A 13 -7.06 -0.79 -14.46
N GLN A 14 -6.23 -1.84 -14.38
CA GLN A 14 -6.16 -2.71 -13.22
C GLN A 14 -5.82 -1.92 -11.94
N MET A 15 -4.93 -0.93 -12.02
CA MET A 15 -4.60 -0.08 -10.89
C MET A 15 -5.74 0.80 -10.42
N LYS A 16 -6.51 1.38 -11.35
CA LYS A 16 -7.72 2.16 -11.02
C LYS A 16 -8.76 1.30 -10.33
N GLU A 17 -8.98 0.08 -10.82
CA GLU A 17 -9.92 -0.87 -10.20
C GLU A 17 -9.45 -1.31 -8.81
N LEU A 18 -8.17 -1.65 -8.66
CA LEU A 18 -7.58 -1.96 -7.35
C LEU A 18 -7.75 -0.80 -6.36
N PHE A 19 -7.52 0.43 -6.82
CA PHE A 19 -7.63 1.61 -5.95
C PHE A 19 -9.08 1.92 -5.55
N LYS A 20 -10.05 1.63 -6.41
CA LYS A 20 -11.48 1.71 -6.04
C LYS A 20 -11.85 0.64 -5.01
N ASP A 21 -11.24 -0.53 -5.10
CA ASP A 21 -11.47 -1.66 -4.19
C ASP A 21 -10.60 -1.60 -2.91
N MET A 22 -10.00 -0.44 -2.60
CA MET A 22 -9.06 -0.31 -1.48
C MET A 22 -9.66 -0.65 -0.12
N GLU A 23 -10.97 -0.44 0.06
CA GLU A 23 -11.69 -0.86 1.27
C GLU A 23 -11.63 -2.38 1.47
N ASN A 24 -11.69 -3.13 0.39
CA ASN A 24 -11.59 -4.60 0.38
C ASN A 24 -10.15 -5.09 0.51
N VAL A 25 -9.19 -4.34 -0.03
CA VAL A 25 -7.74 -4.61 0.12
C VAL A 25 -7.31 -4.48 1.58
N LEU A 26 -7.82 -3.47 2.28
CA LEU A 26 -7.49 -3.21 3.68
C LEU A 26 -8.49 -3.84 4.65
N GLN A 27 -9.47 -4.60 4.13
CA GLN A 27 -10.43 -5.33 4.94
C GLN A 27 -9.69 -6.31 5.86
N ASN A 28 -10.01 -6.26 7.15
CA ASN A 28 -9.37 -7.00 8.26
C ASN A 28 -8.05 -6.41 8.79
N ILE A 29 -7.49 -5.38 8.14
CA ILE A 29 -6.35 -4.64 8.67
C ILE A 29 -6.85 -3.44 9.47
N CYS A 30 -7.74 -2.65 8.86
CA CYS A 30 -8.23 -1.40 9.38
C CYS A 30 -9.41 -0.90 8.54
N LYS A 31 -10.15 0.09 9.03
CA LYS A 31 -11.10 0.83 8.20
C LYS A 31 -10.37 2.01 7.54
N PRO A 32 -10.22 2.05 6.20
CA PRO A 32 -9.54 3.16 5.57
C PRO A 32 -10.44 4.38 5.41
N ALA A 33 -9.82 5.56 5.50
CA ALA A 33 -10.40 6.84 5.16
C ALA A 33 -9.78 7.34 3.86
N ARG A 34 -10.60 7.78 2.91
CA ARG A 34 -10.13 8.41 1.69
C ARG A 34 -9.89 9.90 1.93
N ILE A 35 -8.65 10.35 1.71
CA ILE A 35 -8.26 11.77 1.79
C ILE A 35 -7.66 12.16 0.44
N GLY A 36 -8.42 12.90 -0.36
CA GLY A 36 -8.03 13.25 -1.73
C GLY A 36 -7.79 12.02 -2.60
N ALA A 37 -6.56 11.90 -3.12
CA ALA A 37 -6.11 10.79 -3.97
C ALA A 37 -5.37 9.69 -3.19
N SER A 38 -5.60 9.60 -1.88
CA SER A 38 -4.98 8.62 -0.99
C SER A 38 -6.01 7.92 -0.11
N TYR A 39 -5.69 6.70 0.31
CA TYR A 39 -6.36 6.02 1.40
C TYR A 39 -5.41 5.93 2.59
N ILE A 40 -5.92 6.21 3.78
CA ILE A 40 -5.13 6.20 5.02
C ILE A 40 -5.91 5.41 6.07
N CYS A 41 -5.21 4.61 6.85
CA CYS A 41 -5.78 3.98 8.02
C CYS A 41 -4.73 3.76 9.11
N SER A 42 -5.18 3.61 10.35
CA SER A 42 -4.34 3.26 11.50
C SER A 42 -4.79 1.90 12.04
N PRO A 43 -4.04 0.81 11.78
CA PRO A 43 -4.39 -0.52 12.28
C PRO A 43 -4.14 -0.70 13.79
N SER A 44 -3.25 0.11 14.37
CA SER A 44 -2.95 0.18 15.80
C SER A 44 -2.50 1.59 16.18
N PRO A 45 -2.51 1.99 17.46
CA PRO A 45 -2.11 3.34 17.89
C PRO A 45 -0.69 3.76 17.47
N THR A 46 0.17 2.77 17.19
CA THR A 46 1.57 2.96 16.81
C THR A 46 1.81 2.78 15.31
N SER A 47 0.76 2.53 14.50
CA SER A 47 0.88 2.16 13.09
C SER A 47 0.03 3.02 12.15
N LEU A 48 0.57 3.27 10.95
CA LEU A 48 -0.10 3.96 9.85
C LEU A 48 0.10 3.19 8.55
N VAL A 49 -0.98 3.02 7.78
CA VAL A 49 -0.95 2.51 6.41
C VAL A 49 -1.48 3.60 5.49
N THR A 50 -0.73 3.93 4.45
CA THR A 50 -1.12 4.89 3.42
C THR A 50 -1.00 4.26 2.04
N ALA A 51 -2.08 4.27 1.26
CA ALA A 51 -2.10 3.86 -0.14
C ALA A 51 -2.23 5.10 -1.04
N VAL A 52 -1.30 5.30 -1.97
CA VAL A 52 -1.26 6.49 -2.85
C VAL A 52 -0.75 6.16 -4.23
N PHE A 53 -1.26 6.87 -5.23
CA PHE A 53 -0.65 6.89 -6.56
C PHE A 53 0.53 7.85 -6.62
N LYS A 54 1.68 7.38 -7.07
CA LYS A 54 2.81 8.22 -7.45
C LYS A 54 2.90 8.26 -8.97
N GLU A 55 2.77 9.46 -9.53
CA GLU A 55 3.12 9.71 -10.92
C GLU A 55 4.64 9.77 -11.04
N ARG A 56 5.19 9.12 -12.06
CA ARG A 56 6.60 9.23 -12.44
C ARG A 56 6.65 9.74 -13.87
N GLU A 57 7.42 10.80 -14.09
CA GLU A 57 7.50 11.51 -15.38
C GLU A 57 7.74 10.60 -16.60
N ALA A 58 8.41 9.45 -16.40
CA ALA A 58 8.76 8.50 -17.46
C ALA A 58 8.35 7.03 -17.20
N LYS A 59 7.61 6.72 -16.13
CA LYS A 59 7.25 5.33 -15.76
C LYS A 59 5.74 5.16 -15.59
N PRO A 60 5.21 3.94 -15.77
CA PRO A 60 3.81 3.64 -15.51
C PRO A 60 3.41 4.08 -14.10
N MET A 61 2.12 4.43 -13.95
CA MET A 61 1.49 4.78 -12.68
C MET A 61 1.92 3.75 -11.61
N LEU A 62 2.31 4.22 -10.43
CA LEU A 62 2.80 3.39 -9.35
C LEU A 62 1.86 3.53 -8.15
N LEU A 63 1.32 2.43 -7.65
CA LEU A 63 0.53 2.40 -6.43
C LEU A 63 1.45 1.96 -5.30
N LEU A 64 1.55 2.81 -4.28
CA LEU A 64 2.41 2.61 -3.12
C LEU A 64 1.55 2.34 -1.90
N PHE A 65 1.87 1.28 -1.17
CA PHE A 65 1.44 1.08 0.21
C PHE A 65 2.61 1.39 1.13
N MET A 66 2.53 2.49 1.85
CA MET A 66 3.49 2.90 2.87
C MET A 66 2.97 2.43 4.22
N ILE A 67 3.78 1.63 4.91
CA ILE A 67 3.43 0.98 6.16
C ILE A 67 4.47 1.40 7.18
N GLU A 68 4.04 2.15 8.19
CA GLU A 68 4.91 2.74 9.20
C GLU A 68 4.45 2.30 10.58
N SER A 69 5.40 1.95 11.46
CA SER A 69 5.11 1.67 12.86
C SER A 69 6.31 1.90 13.77
N GLU A 70 6.05 2.15 15.05
CA GLU A 70 7.09 2.07 16.10
C GLU A 70 7.52 0.62 16.38
N ASN A 71 6.70 -0.37 16.02
CA ASN A 71 6.96 -1.80 16.20
C ASN A 71 7.27 -2.49 14.86
N ALA A 72 8.49 -3.03 14.71
CA ALA A 72 8.91 -3.74 13.51
C ALA A 72 8.04 -4.95 13.17
N GLN A 73 7.52 -5.66 14.17
CA GLN A 73 6.64 -6.83 13.95
C GLN A 73 5.32 -6.42 13.31
N GLU A 74 4.79 -5.25 13.67
CA GLU A 74 3.57 -4.71 13.07
C GLU A 74 3.79 -4.39 11.58
N VAL A 75 4.91 -3.74 11.24
CA VAL A 75 5.24 -3.44 9.84
C VAL A 75 5.30 -4.72 9.00
N VAL A 76 6.00 -5.74 9.49
CA VAL A 76 6.12 -7.03 8.78
C VAL A 76 4.76 -7.72 8.66
N ARG A 77 3.96 -7.72 9.73
CA ARG A 77 2.61 -8.30 9.73
C ARG A 77 1.71 -7.63 8.69
N PHE A 78 1.57 -6.31 8.74
CA PHE A 78 0.70 -5.57 7.83
C PHE A 78 1.19 -5.64 6.39
N ALA A 79 2.50 -5.57 6.15
CA ALA A 79 3.06 -5.74 4.80
C ALA A 79 2.74 -7.13 4.24
N THR A 80 2.82 -8.17 5.07
CA THR A 80 2.49 -9.55 4.68
C THR A 80 1.00 -9.69 4.38
N GLU A 81 0.12 -9.18 5.24
CA GLU A 81 -1.33 -9.23 5.06
C GLU A 81 -1.76 -8.51 3.76
N ILE A 82 -1.24 -7.29 3.53
CA ILE A 82 -1.49 -6.54 2.29
C ILE A 82 -0.97 -7.30 1.07
N SER A 83 0.26 -7.80 1.11
CA SER A 83 0.85 -8.54 0.00
C SER A 83 0.06 -9.82 -0.33
N GLN A 84 -0.37 -10.56 0.69
CA GLN A 84 -1.20 -11.76 0.51
C GLN A 84 -2.57 -11.41 -0.09
N ARG A 85 -3.19 -10.31 0.36
CA ARG A 85 -4.47 -9.85 -0.20
C ARG A 85 -4.33 -9.48 -1.66
N LEU A 86 -3.32 -8.69 -2.02
CA LEU A 86 -3.01 -8.34 -3.41
C LEU A 86 -2.76 -9.60 -4.26
N LYS A 87 -1.97 -10.54 -3.75
CA LYS A 87 -1.71 -11.82 -4.43
C LYS A 87 -2.99 -12.61 -4.69
N SER A 88 -3.94 -12.61 -3.75
CA SER A 88 -5.26 -13.25 -3.93
C SER A 88 -6.11 -12.62 -5.03
N MET A 89 -5.82 -11.36 -5.38
CA MET A 89 -6.45 -10.61 -6.48
C MET A 89 -5.65 -10.73 -7.80
N GLY A 90 -4.60 -11.56 -7.84
CA GLY A 90 -3.71 -11.71 -9.00
C GLY A 90 -2.72 -10.56 -9.18
N ILE A 91 -2.48 -9.76 -8.15
CA ILE A 91 -1.62 -8.58 -8.20
C ILE A 91 -0.34 -8.84 -7.41
N HIS A 92 0.80 -8.66 -8.07
CA HIS A 92 2.11 -8.82 -7.46
C HIS A 92 2.60 -7.48 -6.91
N SER A 93 2.87 -7.41 -5.60
CA SER A 93 3.58 -6.30 -4.98
C SER A 93 5.08 -6.61 -4.86
N SER A 94 5.89 -5.56 -4.95
CA SER A 94 7.34 -5.61 -4.72
C SER A 94 7.70 -4.73 -3.53
N LEU A 95 8.66 -5.17 -2.74
CA LEU A 95 9.27 -4.31 -1.72
C LEU A 95 10.15 -3.27 -2.43
N LEU A 96 9.87 -1.98 -2.24
CA LEU A 96 10.69 -0.91 -2.81
C LEU A 96 11.76 -0.49 -1.81
N SER A 97 12.97 -0.25 -2.31
CA SER A 97 14.00 0.45 -1.55
C SER A 97 13.65 1.94 -1.46
N THR A 98 14.14 2.63 -0.43
CA THR A 98 13.94 4.08 -0.28
C THR A 98 14.41 4.88 -1.50
N ASP A 99 15.47 4.41 -2.17
CA ASP A 99 16.02 5.04 -3.38
C ASP A 99 15.06 4.93 -4.58
N GLU A 100 14.28 3.86 -4.64
CA GLU A 100 13.24 3.67 -5.65
C GLU A 100 11.96 4.46 -5.36
N THR A 101 11.91 5.22 -4.28
CA THR A 101 10.79 6.10 -3.94
C THR A 101 11.09 7.58 -4.07
N ALA A 102 12.32 7.95 -4.45
CA ALA A 102 12.66 9.31 -4.91
C ALA A 102 11.92 9.63 -6.23
#